data_AF-A0A1A2FPC9-F1
#
_entry.id   AF-A0A1A2FPC9-F1
#
_cell.length_a   1.000
_cell.length_b   1.000
_cell.length_c   1.000
_cell.angle_alpha   90.00
_cell.angle_beta   90.00
_cell.angle_gamma   90.00
#
_symmetry.space_group_name_H-M   'P 1'
#
loop_
_entity.id
_entity.type
_entity.pdbx_description
1 polymer ?
#
loop_
_entity_poly.entity_id
_entity_poly.type
_entity_poly.pdbx_seq_one_letter_code
_entity_poly.pdbx_strand_id
1 'polypeptide(L)'
;MATKKPQTISYPAPDARPRRNGADPLDPHVIVLFGATGDLAKRKLLPGLAYLDQSELAPDIQIVATSLEDFSDDEFRELAKNAIDSFGVHKLTDEQWANFAKMIRYVPQSAGPEALAEAVAEAEDNLGPDVRRLHYLSVPPKAARAVITTLRDAKLVERSRVVMEKPFGTDLASAVSLNNFLHETFDEAQIFRIDHFLGKEAAQNILAFRFANGLFEPIWNRNFIDHIQIDIPEALGLDQRANFYESTGAYKDMVVTHLFQVMAFVVMEPPTALEPRAISEEKNKVFRSMLPVKPSNVVRGQYSGYREENGVAKDSDTETFIALKVGIDNWRWAGVPIYLRTGKKMAEGIRIISIAFKEAPRTMFPPGSGVGTQGPDHLTFDLADNSKVSLSFYGKRPGPGMKLDKLSMQFSSQEIDTVADVLEAYERLILDAMRGDHTLFNTAEGIESLWERSQDLLDEPPPVKVYQQGTWGPNAIHQLIAPHAWRLPFEREWREAKG
;
A
#
# COMPACT_ATOMS: atom_id res chain seq x y z
N MET A 1 14.34 -40.86 -11.04
CA MET A 1 14.30 -39.45 -10.62
C MET A 1 12.86 -39.13 -10.29
N ALA A 2 12.52 -39.02 -9.00
CA ALA A 2 11.14 -38.73 -8.60
C ALA A 2 10.84 -37.26 -8.86
N THR A 3 9.96 -36.99 -9.82
CA THR A 3 9.25 -35.73 -10.00
C THR A 3 8.32 -35.53 -8.81
N LYS A 4 8.88 -35.18 -7.64
CA LYS A 4 8.07 -34.68 -6.53
C LYS A 4 7.51 -33.33 -6.97
N LYS A 5 6.28 -33.34 -7.54
CA LYS A 5 5.45 -32.14 -7.56
C LYS A 5 5.47 -31.55 -6.14
N PRO A 6 5.64 -30.23 -5.98
CA PRO A 6 5.56 -29.61 -4.66
C PRO A 6 4.28 -30.07 -3.98
N GLN A 7 4.38 -30.55 -2.73
CA GLN A 7 3.21 -30.88 -1.93
C GLN A 7 2.52 -29.57 -1.58
N THR A 8 1.53 -29.18 -2.38
CA THR A 8 0.67 -28.04 -2.07
C THR A 8 -0.30 -28.49 -0.99
N ILE A 9 -0.22 -27.86 0.19
CA ILE A 9 -1.33 -27.89 1.13
C ILE A 9 -2.38 -26.96 0.53
N SER A 10 -3.25 -27.50 -0.33
CA SER A 10 -4.44 -26.78 -0.77
C SER A 10 -5.29 -26.62 0.47
N TYR A 11 -5.18 -25.48 1.13
CA TYR A 11 -6.11 -25.06 2.16
C TYR A 11 -7.00 -23.96 1.57
N PRO A 12 -8.33 -24.13 1.61
CA PRO A 12 -9.02 -25.27 2.21
C PRO A 12 -8.92 -26.54 1.34
N ALA A 13 -9.16 -27.72 1.94
CA ALA A 13 -9.06 -29.03 1.28
C ALA A 13 -9.90 -29.07 -0.02
N PRO A 14 -9.58 -29.94 -1.00
CA PRO A 14 -10.32 -30.02 -2.27
C PRO A 14 -11.85 -30.18 -2.12
N ASP A 15 -12.29 -30.82 -1.02
CA ASP A 15 -13.71 -31.07 -0.71
C ASP A 15 -14.31 -30.07 0.29
N ALA A 16 -13.55 -29.07 0.73
CA ALA A 16 -14.09 -27.99 1.53
C ALA A 16 -14.98 -27.08 0.66
N ARG A 17 -15.94 -26.38 1.28
CA ARG A 17 -16.77 -25.41 0.55
C ARG A 17 -15.83 -24.47 -0.23
N PRO A 18 -15.94 -24.40 -1.57
CA PRO A 18 -15.03 -23.60 -2.37
C PRO A 18 -15.13 -22.15 -1.90
N ARG A 19 -14.05 -21.62 -1.34
CA ARG A 19 -13.83 -20.17 -1.37
C ARG A 19 -13.52 -19.86 -2.83
N ARG A 20 -14.27 -18.95 -3.44
CA ARG A 20 -14.09 -18.56 -4.85
C ARG A 20 -12.61 -18.37 -5.12
N ASN A 21 -12.04 -19.21 -5.99
CA ASN A 21 -10.69 -18.98 -6.48
C ASN A 21 -10.72 -17.75 -7.39
N GLY A 22 -9.59 -17.05 -7.56
CA GLY A 22 -9.50 -15.86 -8.44
C GLY A 22 -9.83 -16.10 -9.92
N ALA A 23 -10.21 -17.34 -10.31
CA ALA A 23 -10.62 -17.75 -11.65
C ALA A 23 -12.14 -18.04 -11.78
N ASP A 24 -12.92 -17.99 -10.69
CA ASP A 24 -14.37 -18.15 -10.79
C ASP A 24 -15.02 -16.86 -11.32
N PRO A 25 -15.99 -16.95 -12.25
CA PRO A 25 -16.71 -15.77 -12.73
C PRO A 25 -17.32 -15.00 -11.56
N LEU A 26 -17.11 -13.69 -11.56
CA LEU A 26 -17.72 -12.81 -10.57
C LEU A 26 -19.21 -12.62 -10.89
N ASP A 27 -20.03 -12.49 -9.85
CA ASP A 27 -21.42 -12.08 -10.03
C ASP A 27 -21.47 -10.64 -10.58
N PRO A 28 -22.50 -10.22 -11.30
CA PRO A 28 -22.67 -8.82 -11.71
C PRO A 28 -22.65 -7.86 -10.51
N HIS A 29 -22.16 -6.63 -10.70
CA HIS A 29 -22.01 -5.65 -9.62
C HIS A 29 -22.62 -4.28 -9.94
N VAL A 30 -23.39 -3.73 -9.00
CA VAL A 30 -23.66 -2.28 -8.96
C VAL A 30 -22.62 -1.61 -8.08
N ILE A 31 -21.91 -0.65 -8.65
CA ILE A 31 -20.89 0.15 -7.96
C ILE A 31 -21.52 1.50 -7.60
N VAL A 32 -21.64 1.77 -6.31
CA VAL A 32 -22.10 3.08 -5.82
C VAL A 32 -20.88 3.92 -5.46
N LEU A 33 -20.61 4.95 -6.26
CA LEU A 33 -19.43 5.80 -6.11
C LEU A 33 -19.80 7.11 -5.40
N PHE A 34 -19.46 7.22 -4.12
CA PHE A 34 -19.62 8.46 -3.36
C PHE A 34 -18.42 9.38 -3.57
N GLY A 35 -18.67 10.68 -3.76
CA GLY A 35 -17.62 11.65 -4.07
C GLY A 35 -17.10 11.53 -5.51
N ALA A 36 -17.95 11.05 -6.42
CA ALA A 36 -17.70 10.86 -7.84
C ALA A 36 -17.16 12.09 -8.60
N THR A 37 -17.37 13.32 -8.12
CA THR A 37 -16.85 14.56 -8.71
C THR A 37 -15.46 14.95 -8.19
N GLY A 38 -14.96 14.25 -7.16
CA GLY A 38 -13.70 14.51 -6.48
C GLY A 38 -12.45 14.19 -7.31
N ASP A 39 -11.29 14.67 -6.84
CA ASP A 39 -10.00 14.49 -7.56
C ASP A 39 -9.63 13.02 -7.72
N LEU A 40 -9.77 12.21 -6.67
CA LEU A 40 -9.48 10.78 -6.71
C LEU A 40 -10.38 10.05 -7.71
N ALA A 41 -11.69 10.34 -7.69
CA ALA A 41 -12.64 9.75 -8.61
C ALA A 41 -12.28 10.04 -10.08
N LYS A 42 -11.97 11.31 -10.40
CA LYS A 42 -11.60 11.70 -11.77
C LYS A 42 -10.26 11.14 -12.23
N ARG A 43 -9.25 11.11 -11.35
CA ARG A 43 -7.89 10.74 -11.75
C ARG A 43 -7.61 9.25 -11.71
N LYS A 44 -8.39 8.48 -10.93
CA LYS A 44 -8.10 7.06 -10.66
C LYS A 44 -9.33 6.17 -10.81
N LEU A 45 -10.45 6.50 -10.16
CA LEU A 45 -11.57 5.55 -10.08
C LEU A 45 -12.36 5.46 -11.39
N LEU A 46 -12.76 6.59 -11.99
CA LEU A 46 -13.49 6.59 -13.27
C LEU A 46 -12.65 5.99 -14.41
N PRO A 47 -11.36 6.37 -14.60
CA PRO A 47 -10.49 5.69 -15.56
C PRO A 47 -10.33 4.20 -15.27
N GLY A 48 -10.15 3.81 -14.00
CA GLY A 48 -9.96 2.41 -13.64
C GLY A 48 -11.20 1.55 -13.86
N LEU A 49 -12.39 2.08 -13.56
CA LEU A 49 -13.67 1.41 -13.84
C LEU A 49 -13.91 1.24 -15.34
N ALA A 50 -13.57 2.25 -16.14
CA ALA A 50 -13.62 2.17 -17.59
C ALA A 50 -12.65 1.10 -18.14
N TYR A 51 -11.44 1.01 -17.59
CA TYR A 51 -10.50 -0.03 -17.99
C TYR A 51 -10.98 -1.43 -17.58
N LEU A 52 -11.49 -1.60 -16.35
CA LEU A 52 -12.01 -2.88 -15.86
C LEU A 52 -13.14 -3.41 -16.75
N ASP A 53 -14.07 -2.56 -17.15
CA ASP A 53 -15.15 -2.88 -18.11
C ASP A 53 -14.60 -3.40 -19.46
N GLN A 54 -13.54 -2.78 -19.98
CA GLN A 54 -12.94 -3.17 -21.26
C GLN A 54 -12.00 -4.38 -21.18
N SER A 55 -11.49 -4.70 -19.99
CA SER A 55 -10.48 -5.73 -19.78
C SER A 55 -11.02 -7.17 -19.72
N GLU A 56 -12.35 -7.34 -19.68
CA GLU A 56 -13.03 -8.63 -19.40
C GLU A 56 -12.64 -9.25 -18.03
N LEU A 57 -11.89 -8.55 -17.18
CA LEU A 57 -11.51 -9.01 -15.84
C LEU A 57 -12.62 -8.82 -14.80
N ALA A 58 -13.45 -7.80 -15.02
CA ALA A 58 -14.61 -7.49 -14.19
C ALA A 58 -15.87 -8.18 -14.73
N PRO A 59 -16.87 -8.47 -13.87
CA PRO A 59 -18.17 -8.92 -14.33
C PRO A 59 -18.94 -7.77 -15.00
N ASP A 60 -20.16 -8.03 -15.47
CA ASP A 60 -21.05 -6.94 -15.89
C ASP A 60 -21.27 -5.96 -14.72
N ILE A 61 -21.05 -4.66 -14.98
CA ILE A 61 -21.14 -3.61 -13.98
C ILE A 61 -22.14 -2.52 -14.34
N GLN A 62 -22.74 -1.90 -13.33
CA GLN A 62 -23.46 -0.64 -13.43
C GLN A 62 -22.90 0.33 -12.39
N ILE A 63 -22.87 1.62 -12.71
CA ILE A 63 -22.27 2.66 -11.86
C ILE A 63 -23.35 3.66 -11.47
N VAL A 64 -23.62 3.76 -10.17
CA VAL A 64 -24.44 4.81 -9.57
C VAL A 64 -23.51 5.80 -8.87
N ALA A 65 -23.21 6.90 -9.53
CA ALA A 65 -22.37 7.96 -9.02
C ALA A 65 -23.18 8.95 -8.17
N THR A 66 -22.60 9.44 -7.08
CA THR A 66 -23.25 10.44 -6.22
C THR A 66 -22.25 11.42 -5.62
N SER A 67 -22.59 12.70 -5.61
CA SER A 67 -21.78 13.79 -5.01
C SER A 67 -22.67 14.95 -4.57
N LEU A 68 -22.06 16.00 -4.00
CA LEU A 68 -22.77 17.18 -3.49
C LEU A 68 -23.29 18.06 -4.62
N GLU A 69 -22.62 18.05 -5.77
CA GLU A 69 -23.00 18.83 -6.95
C GLU A 69 -24.32 18.33 -7.55
N ASP A 70 -25.15 19.27 -8.00
CA ASP A 70 -26.42 18.97 -8.66
C ASP A 70 -26.18 18.88 -10.17
N PHE A 71 -25.90 17.67 -10.65
CA PHE A 71 -25.71 17.37 -12.06
C PHE A 71 -26.83 16.47 -12.57
N SER A 72 -27.14 16.64 -13.86
CA SER A 72 -27.84 15.64 -14.64
C SER A 72 -26.92 14.47 -15.00
N ASP A 73 -27.51 13.35 -15.44
CA ASP A 73 -26.76 12.20 -15.97
C ASP A 73 -25.80 12.61 -17.10
N ASP A 74 -26.25 13.47 -18.02
CA ASP A 74 -25.45 13.86 -19.19
C ASP A 74 -24.27 14.76 -18.80
N GLU A 75 -24.47 15.71 -17.88
CA GLU A 75 -23.37 16.53 -17.35
C GLU A 75 -22.33 15.67 -16.62
N PHE A 76 -22.77 14.68 -15.83
CA PHE A 76 -21.85 13.78 -15.15
C PHE A 76 -21.12 12.85 -16.13
N ARG A 77 -21.80 12.35 -17.17
CA ARG A 77 -21.17 11.54 -18.23
C ARG A 77 -20.10 12.35 -18.98
N GLU A 78 -20.35 13.62 -19.29
CA GLU A 78 -19.32 14.49 -19.89
C GLU A 78 -18.10 14.66 -18.96
N LEU A 79 -18.32 14.87 -17.66
CA LEU A 79 -17.26 14.92 -16.67
C LEU A 79 -16.45 13.62 -16.64
N ALA A 80 -17.12 12.47 -16.64
CA ALA A 80 -16.49 11.16 -16.66
C ALA A 80 -15.67 10.92 -17.95
N LYS A 81 -16.21 11.31 -19.12
CA LYS A 81 -15.47 11.24 -20.40
C LYS A 81 -14.18 12.03 -20.33
N ASN A 82 -14.28 13.30 -19.91
CA ASN A 82 -13.13 14.19 -19.79
C ASN A 82 -12.08 13.64 -18.81
N ALA A 83 -12.52 13.01 -17.72
CA ALA A 83 -11.64 12.39 -16.74
C ALA A 83 -10.87 11.19 -17.33
N ILE A 84 -11.57 10.28 -18.04
CA ILE A 84 -10.97 9.14 -18.73
C ILE A 84 -9.99 9.62 -19.83
N ASP A 85 -10.38 10.62 -20.62
CA ASP A 85 -9.55 11.19 -21.69
C ASP A 85 -8.34 11.96 -21.16
N SER A 86 -8.41 12.52 -19.95
CA SER A 86 -7.28 13.26 -19.36
C SER A 86 -6.31 12.37 -18.58
N PHE A 87 -6.83 11.39 -17.84
CA PHE A 87 -6.05 10.65 -16.84
C PHE A 87 -5.94 9.15 -17.11
N GLY A 88 -6.82 8.57 -17.93
CA GLY A 88 -6.76 7.16 -18.29
C GLY A 88 -5.54 6.83 -19.15
N VAL A 89 -4.87 5.73 -18.83
CA VAL A 89 -3.78 5.17 -19.65
C VAL A 89 -4.32 4.60 -20.95
N HIS A 90 -5.45 3.90 -20.88
CA HIS A 90 -6.16 3.35 -22.02
C HIS A 90 -7.30 4.29 -22.43
N LYS A 91 -7.21 4.84 -23.64
CA LYS A 91 -8.27 5.67 -24.21
C LYS A 91 -9.36 4.79 -24.77
N LEU A 92 -10.61 5.15 -24.51
CA LEU A 92 -11.77 4.51 -25.11
C LEU A 92 -12.00 5.05 -26.52
N THR A 93 -12.38 4.19 -27.44
CA THR A 93 -12.99 4.62 -28.71
C THR A 93 -14.38 5.22 -28.44
N ASP A 94 -14.93 5.97 -29.40
CA ASP A 94 -16.28 6.54 -29.26
C ASP A 94 -17.36 5.46 -29.04
N GLU A 95 -17.19 4.28 -29.62
CA GLU A 95 -18.10 3.14 -29.42
C GLU A 95 -17.97 2.57 -28.01
N GLN A 96 -16.74 2.35 -27.52
CA GLN A 96 -16.49 1.89 -26.15
C GLN A 96 -17.04 2.88 -25.13
N TRP A 97 -16.81 4.17 -25.32
CA TRP A 97 -17.40 5.22 -24.49
C TRP A 97 -18.92 5.20 -24.53
N ALA A 98 -19.53 5.10 -25.72
CA ALA A 98 -20.99 5.10 -25.85
C ALA A 98 -21.64 3.90 -25.13
N ASN A 99 -20.94 2.78 -25.03
CA ASN A 99 -21.40 1.63 -24.26
C ASN A 99 -21.19 1.84 -22.76
N PHE A 100 -19.99 2.28 -22.35
CA PHE A 100 -19.68 2.56 -20.94
C PHE A 100 -20.61 3.63 -20.34
N ALA A 101 -20.90 4.70 -21.07
CA ALA A 101 -21.75 5.80 -20.61
C ALA A 101 -23.19 5.37 -20.28
N LYS A 102 -23.72 4.33 -20.94
CA LYS A 102 -25.06 3.79 -20.66
C LYS A 102 -25.15 3.13 -19.29
N MET A 103 -24.02 2.68 -18.74
CA MET A 103 -23.95 2.03 -17.44
C MET A 103 -23.80 3.04 -16.30
N ILE A 104 -23.62 4.32 -16.62
CA ILE A 104 -23.43 5.39 -15.63
C ILE A 104 -24.74 6.13 -15.41
N ARG A 105 -25.12 6.23 -14.15
CA ARG A 105 -26.19 7.10 -13.65
C ARG A 105 -25.66 7.99 -12.53
N TYR A 106 -26.16 9.21 -12.45
CA TYR A 106 -25.82 10.15 -11.39
C TYR A 106 -27.03 10.46 -10.50
N VAL A 107 -26.82 10.45 -9.19
CA VAL A 107 -27.82 10.85 -8.19
C VAL A 107 -27.19 11.89 -7.26
N PRO A 108 -27.64 13.15 -7.28
CA PRO A 108 -27.11 14.16 -6.36
C PRO A 108 -27.48 13.81 -4.91
N GLN A 109 -26.58 14.07 -3.97
CA GLN A 109 -26.82 13.75 -2.55
C GLN A 109 -28.02 14.52 -1.97
N SER A 110 -28.37 15.67 -2.54
CA SER A 110 -29.57 16.45 -2.19
C SER A 110 -30.88 15.71 -2.47
N ALA A 111 -30.90 14.70 -3.36
CA ALA A 111 -32.08 13.90 -3.66
C ALA A 111 -32.40 12.87 -2.56
N GLY A 112 -31.48 12.63 -1.63
CA GLY A 112 -31.71 11.78 -0.46
C GLY A 112 -31.53 10.28 -0.69
N PRO A 113 -31.61 9.48 0.39
CA PRO A 113 -31.37 8.03 0.35
C PRO A 113 -32.40 7.27 -0.48
N GLU A 114 -33.65 7.74 -0.57
CA GLU A 114 -34.70 7.07 -1.35
C GLU A 114 -34.39 7.09 -2.85
N ALA A 115 -33.98 8.24 -3.39
CA ALA A 115 -33.61 8.38 -4.79
C ALA A 115 -32.36 7.53 -5.14
N LEU A 116 -31.41 7.45 -4.21
CA LEU A 116 -30.25 6.58 -4.35
C LEU A 116 -30.66 5.09 -4.41
N ALA A 117 -31.58 4.67 -3.53
CA ALA A 117 -32.08 3.31 -3.51
C ALA A 117 -32.82 2.94 -4.82
N GLU A 118 -33.64 3.85 -5.35
CA GLU A 118 -34.33 3.68 -6.63
C GLU A 118 -33.35 3.53 -7.80
N ALA A 119 -32.33 4.38 -7.86
CA ALA A 119 -31.31 4.31 -8.90
C ALA A 119 -30.50 3.01 -8.85
N VAL A 120 -30.18 2.53 -7.64
CA VAL A 120 -29.51 1.23 -7.46
C VAL A 120 -30.42 0.08 -7.85
N ALA A 121 -31.71 0.11 -7.51
CA ALA A 121 -32.65 -0.93 -7.91
C ALA A 121 -32.78 -1.04 -9.43
N GLU A 122 -32.89 0.09 -10.15
CA GLU A 122 -32.91 0.09 -11.61
C GLU A 122 -31.61 -0.46 -12.21
N ALA A 123 -30.45 -0.12 -11.62
CA ALA A 123 -29.17 -0.66 -12.02
C ALA A 123 -29.07 -2.19 -11.77
N GLU A 124 -29.63 -2.70 -10.66
CA GLU A 124 -29.71 -4.13 -10.40
C GLU A 124 -30.61 -4.84 -11.42
N ASP A 125 -31.78 -4.26 -11.75
CA ASP A 125 -32.71 -4.83 -12.73
C ASP A 125 -32.08 -4.94 -14.14
N ASN A 126 -31.21 -4.00 -14.52
CA ASN A 126 -30.47 -4.03 -15.78
C ASN A 126 -29.42 -5.15 -15.85
N LEU A 127 -28.90 -5.60 -14.70
CA LEU A 127 -27.88 -6.67 -14.61
C LEU A 127 -28.49 -8.06 -14.40
N GLY A 128 -29.72 -8.15 -13.88
CA GLY A 128 -30.44 -9.40 -13.67
C GLY A 128 -30.29 -10.00 -12.27
N PRO A 129 -30.36 -11.34 -12.10
CA PRO A 129 -30.29 -11.97 -10.79
C PRO A 129 -28.87 -11.98 -10.19
N ASP A 130 -28.78 -12.28 -8.89
CA ASP A 130 -27.52 -12.49 -8.15
C ASP A 130 -26.56 -11.29 -8.03
N VAL A 131 -27.05 -10.09 -8.38
CA VAL A 131 -26.27 -8.85 -8.33
C VAL A 131 -25.74 -8.58 -6.93
N ARG A 132 -24.48 -8.15 -6.88
CA ARG A 132 -23.78 -7.67 -5.67
C ARG A 132 -23.61 -6.16 -5.73
N ARG A 133 -23.32 -5.55 -4.58
CA ARG A 133 -23.10 -4.10 -4.48
C ARG A 133 -21.69 -3.80 -3.99
N LEU A 134 -21.05 -2.80 -4.57
CA LEU A 134 -19.77 -2.28 -4.10
C LEU A 134 -19.91 -0.77 -3.86
N HIS A 135 -19.86 -0.36 -2.60
CA HIS A 135 -19.91 1.05 -2.22
C HIS A 135 -18.49 1.58 -2.10
N TYR A 136 -18.09 2.49 -3.00
CA TYR A 136 -16.78 3.13 -2.92
C TYR A 136 -16.90 4.53 -2.31
N LEU A 137 -16.26 4.74 -1.16
CA LEU A 137 -16.29 5.99 -0.42
C LEU A 137 -15.08 6.86 -0.79
N SER A 138 -15.15 7.55 -1.93
CA SER A 138 -14.16 8.55 -2.36
C SER A 138 -14.49 9.93 -1.77
N VAL A 139 -14.71 9.98 -0.45
CA VAL A 139 -15.12 11.18 0.28
C VAL A 139 -14.12 11.56 1.37
N PRO A 140 -14.04 12.83 1.78
CA PRO A 140 -13.23 13.23 2.92
C PRO A 140 -13.63 12.45 4.20
N PRO A 141 -12.71 12.19 5.14
CA PRO A 141 -12.99 11.38 6.34
C PRO A 141 -14.17 11.88 7.17
N LYS A 142 -14.36 13.20 7.25
CA LYS A 142 -15.48 13.83 7.98
C LYS A 142 -16.84 13.46 7.39
N ALA A 143 -16.91 13.13 6.09
CA ALA A 143 -18.13 12.76 5.39
C ALA A 143 -18.40 11.24 5.42
N ALA A 144 -17.41 10.41 5.72
CA ALA A 144 -17.55 8.95 5.68
C ALA A 144 -18.70 8.45 6.57
N ARG A 145 -18.85 9.00 7.79
CA ARG A 145 -19.95 8.61 8.68
C ARG A 145 -21.33 8.93 8.09
N ALA A 146 -21.48 10.10 7.47
CA ALA A 146 -22.73 10.50 6.83
C ALA A 146 -23.08 9.56 5.67
N VAL A 147 -22.10 9.19 4.84
CA VAL A 147 -22.30 8.23 3.74
C VAL A 147 -22.76 6.85 4.26
N ILE A 148 -22.13 6.35 5.32
CA ILE A 148 -22.53 5.06 5.93
C ILE A 148 -23.96 5.12 6.47
N THR A 149 -24.37 6.24 7.07
CA THR A 149 -25.76 6.47 7.49
C THR A 149 -26.71 6.49 6.28
N THR A 150 -26.36 7.21 5.20
CA THR A 150 -27.15 7.22 3.95
C THR A 150 -27.33 5.82 3.37
N LEU A 151 -26.28 5.00 3.36
CA LEU A 151 -26.36 3.60 2.91
C LEU A 151 -27.29 2.74 3.78
N ARG A 152 -27.29 2.98 5.09
CA ARG A 152 -28.19 2.32 6.05
C ARG A 152 -29.64 2.73 5.80
N ASP A 153 -29.90 4.03 5.66
CA ASP A 153 -31.23 4.59 5.45
C ASP A 153 -31.82 4.18 4.08
N ALA A 154 -30.97 4.11 3.05
CA ALA A 154 -31.30 3.60 1.72
C ALA A 154 -31.46 2.07 1.66
N LYS A 155 -31.18 1.35 2.76
CA LYS A 155 -31.21 -0.13 2.85
C LYS A 155 -30.31 -0.82 1.81
N LEU A 156 -29.16 -0.22 1.52
CA LEU A 156 -28.21 -0.71 0.52
C LEU A 156 -27.09 -1.59 1.10
N VAL A 157 -27.21 -2.01 2.35
CA VAL A 157 -26.17 -2.74 3.11
C VAL A 157 -26.13 -4.24 2.77
N GLU A 158 -27.27 -4.88 2.57
CA GLU A 158 -27.29 -6.31 2.23
C GLU A 158 -26.64 -6.58 0.87
N ARG A 159 -25.97 -7.74 0.75
CA ARG A 159 -25.22 -8.18 -0.45
C ARG A 159 -24.16 -7.17 -0.92
N SER A 160 -23.71 -6.29 -0.02
CA SER A 160 -22.75 -5.24 -0.37
C SER A 160 -21.40 -5.38 0.31
N ARG A 161 -20.41 -4.70 -0.25
CA ARG A 161 -19.12 -4.41 0.37
C ARG A 161 -18.87 -2.91 0.31
N VAL A 162 -18.09 -2.41 1.25
CA VAL A 162 -17.75 -0.99 1.36
C VAL A 162 -16.25 -0.80 1.30
N VAL A 163 -15.79 0.02 0.37
CA VAL A 163 -14.39 0.40 0.20
C VAL A 163 -14.19 1.78 0.80
N MET A 164 -13.21 1.91 1.68
CA MET A 164 -12.94 3.14 2.42
C MET A 164 -11.51 3.61 2.22
N GLU A 165 -11.36 4.92 1.99
CA GLU A 165 -10.08 5.61 1.95
C GLU A 165 -9.56 5.96 3.34
N LYS A 166 -8.23 6.09 3.43
CA LYS A 166 -7.54 6.61 4.63
C LYS A 166 -7.92 8.08 4.90
N PRO A 167 -7.71 8.60 6.12
CA PRO A 167 -7.26 7.95 7.37
C PRO A 167 -8.29 7.05 8.08
N PHE A 168 -7.79 5.98 8.69
CA PHE A 168 -8.55 5.10 9.59
C PHE A 168 -8.27 5.46 11.05
N GLY A 169 -8.78 6.62 11.46
CA GLY A 169 -8.44 7.25 12.74
C GLY A 169 -7.14 8.06 12.68
N THR A 170 -6.90 8.85 13.73
CA THR A 170 -5.69 9.67 13.92
C THR A 170 -4.92 9.34 15.20
N ASP A 171 -5.47 8.42 15.98
CA ASP A 171 -5.04 7.86 17.25
C ASP A 171 -5.92 6.62 17.55
N LEU A 172 -5.62 5.92 18.64
CA LEU A 172 -6.34 4.70 19.01
C LEU A 172 -7.84 4.95 19.27
N ALA A 173 -8.17 6.01 19.99
CA ALA A 173 -9.55 6.29 20.39
C ALA A 173 -10.46 6.58 19.18
N SER A 174 -9.97 7.40 18.25
CA SER A 174 -10.67 7.73 17.00
C SER A 174 -10.76 6.53 16.05
N ALA A 175 -9.75 5.66 16.00
CA ALA A 175 -9.79 4.43 15.21
C ALA A 175 -10.83 3.44 15.76
N VAL A 176 -10.83 3.18 17.07
CA VAL A 176 -11.84 2.33 17.73
C VAL A 176 -13.24 2.90 17.54
N SER A 177 -13.41 4.23 17.71
CA SER A 177 -14.70 4.89 17.50
C SER A 177 -15.19 4.79 16.05
N LEU A 178 -14.28 4.85 15.07
CA LEU A 178 -14.62 4.67 13.66
C LEU A 178 -15.01 3.21 13.38
N ASN A 179 -14.22 2.24 13.83
CA ASN A 179 -14.49 0.82 13.60
C ASN A 179 -15.79 0.37 14.26
N ASN A 180 -16.04 0.76 15.51
CA ASN A 180 -17.31 0.46 16.19
C ASN A 180 -18.51 1.00 15.40
N PHE A 181 -18.43 2.22 14.90
CA PHE A 181 -19.49 2.81 14.08
C PHE A 181 -19.69 2.09 12.75
N LEU A 182 -18.61 1.66 12.09
CA LEU A 182 -18.72 0.86 10.88
C LEU A 182 -19.39 -0.49 11.16
N HIS A 183 -19.06 -1.12 12.28
CA HIS A 183 -19.63 -2.40 12.73
C HIS A 183 -21.10 -2.33 13.18
N GLU A 184 -21.65 -1.13 13.38
CA GLU A 184 -23.11 -0.98 13.52
C GLU A 184 -23.84 -1.22 12.19
N THR A 185 -23.16 -1.09 11.05
CA THR A 185 -23.76 -1.23 9.71
C THR A 185 -23.24 -2.45 8.95
N PHE A 186 -21.93 -2.70 9.00
CA PHE A 186 -21.24 -3.69 8.16
C PHE A 186 -20.48 -4.71 9.00
N ASP A 187 -20.53 -5.98 8.62
CA ASP A 187 -19.62 -6.99 9.13
C ASP A 187 -18.18 -6.69 8.66
N GLU A 188 -17.16 -7.09 9.42
CA GLU A 188 -15.76 -6.86 9.03
C GLU A 188 -15.42 -7.46 7.64
N ALA A 189 -16.03 -8.58 7.27
CA ALA A 189 -15.86 -9.19 5.95
C ALA A 189 -16.39 -8.32 4.78
N GLN A 190 -17.24 -7.33 5.07
CA GLN A 190 -17.76 -6.38 4.09
C GLN A 190 -16.93 -5.10 3.99
N ILE A 191 -15.99 -4.84 4.91
CA ILE A 191 -15.26 -3.57 5.00
C ILE A 191 -13.86 -3.71 4.39
N PHE A 192 -13.56 -2.87 3.39
CA PHE A 192 -12.32 -2.88 2.62
C PHE A 192 -11.58 -1.57 2.85
N ARG A 193 -10.66 -1.56 3.82
CA ARG A 193 -9.84 -0.39 4.18
C ARG A 193 -8.60 -0.32 3.28
N ILE A 194 -8.59 0.60 2.34
CA ILE A 194 -7.56 0.68 1.30
C ILE A 194 -6.20 1.12 1.85
N ASP A 195 -5.17 0.42 1.36
CA ASP A 195 -3.82 0.92 1.24
C ASP A 195 -3.29 0.67 -0.19
N HIS A 196 -3.22 1.74 -0.99
CA HIS A 196 -2.73 1.66 -2.37
C HIS A 196 -1.25 1.26 -2.50
N PHE A 197 -0.43 1.32 -1.43
CA PHE A 197 0.94 0.80 -1.46
C PHE A 197 0.96 -0.74 -1.53
N LEU A 198 -0.03 -1.39 -0.94
CA LEU A 198 -0.19 -2.85 -1.00
C LEU A 198 -0.75 -3.33 -2.33
N GLY A 199 -1.54 -2.49 -3.01
CA GLY A 199 -2.12 -2.76 -4.34
C GLY A 199 -1.09 -2.95 -5.46
N LYS A 200 0.20 -2.73 -5.20
CA LYS A 200 1.27 -2.79 -6.19
C LYS A 200 1.81 -4.20 -6.37
N GLU A 201 2.06 -4.61 -7.61
CA GLU A 201 2.71 -5.88 -7.95
C GLU A 201 4.01 -6.11 -7.18
N ALA A 202 4.81 -5.06 -7.00
CA ALA A 202 6.08 -5.15 -6.29
C ALA A 202 5.93 -5.61 -4.83
N ALA A 203 4.83 -5.27 -4.15
CA ALA A 203 4.56 -5.71 -2.78
C ALA A 203 4.26 -7.21 -2.73
N GLN A 204 3.53 -7.74 -3.71
CA GLN A 204 3.23 -9.18 -3.80
C GLN A 204 4.43 -10.01 -4.20
N ASN A 205 5.32 -9.43 -5.01
CA ASN A 205 6.56 -10.09 -5.39
C ASN A 205 7.42 -10.43 -4.15
N ILE A 206 7.30 -9.69 -3.04
CA ILE A 206 7.93 -10.05 -1.75
C ILE A 206 7.46 -11.42 -1.28
N LEU A 207 6.15 -11.72 -1.36
CA LEU A 207 5.59 -13.01 -0.97
C LEU A 207 6.10 -14.14 -1.85
N ALA A 208 6.10 -13.92 -3.17
CA ALA A 208 6.64 -14.88 -4.13
C ALA A 208 8.13 -15.14 -3.85
N PHE A 209 8.90 -14.09 -3.63
CA PHE A 209 10.33 -14.19 -3.36
C PHE A 209 10.62 -14.99 -2.08
N ARG A 210 9.89 -14.72 -1.00
CA ARG A 210 10.05 -15.41 0.28
C ARG A 210 9.60 -16.87 0.21
N PHE A 211 8.37 -17.11 -0.23
CA PHE A 211 7.73 -18.41 0.00
C PHE A 211 7.80 -19.38 -1.19
N ALA A 212 8.15 -18.92 -2.39
CA ALA A 212 8.37 -19.81 -3.54
C ALA A 212 9.82 -20.27 -3.69
N ASN A 213 10.78 -19.63 -3.01
CA ASN A 213 12.20 -19.86 -3.22
C ASN A 213 12.87 -20.51 -2.00
N GLY A 214 13.21 -21.79 -2.11
CA GLY A 214 13.91 -22.53 -1.06
C GLY A 214 15.31 -22.00 -0.71
N LEU A 215 15.86 -21.08 -1.52
CA LEU A 215 17.12 -20.39 -1.23
C LEU A 215 16.96 -19.29 -0.17
N PHE A 216 15.85 -18.54 -0.20
CA PHE A 216 15.71 -17.30 0.58
C PHE A 216 15.01 -17.51 1.92
N GLU A 217 13.98 -18.34 2.02
CA GLU A 217 13.26 -18.52 3.29
C GLU A 217 14.15 -19.03 4.45
N PRO A 218 15.09 -19.99 4.25
CA PRO A 218 15.95 -20.45 5.33
C PRO A 218 16.86 -19.35 5.93
N ILE A 219 17.18 -18.33 5.15
CA ILE A 219 18.00 -17.18 5.56
C ILE A 219 17.17 -15.96 5.97
N TRP A 220 15.84 -16.08 6.00
CA TRP A 220 14.91 -14.98 6.30
C TRP A 220 14.59 -14.86 7.80
N ASN A 221 15.62 -14.73 8.63
CA ASN A 221 15.48 -14.67 10.09
C ASN A 221 16.69 -14.02 10.76
N ARG A 222 16.57 -13.72 12.06
CA ARG A 222 17.61 -13.11 12.91
C ARG A 222 18.97 -13.80 12.94
N ASN A 223 19.10 -15.05 12.52
CA ASN A 223 20.42 -15.70 12.46
C ASN A 223 21.24 -15.25 11.26
N PHE A 224 20.57 -14.76 10.21
CA PHE A 224 21.19 -14.38 8.94
C PHE A 224 20.95 -12.93 8.59
N ILE A 225 19.83 -12.33 9.01
CA ILE A 225 19.54 -10.90 8.79
C ILE A 225 20.11 -10.11 9.95
N ASP A 226 20.85 -9.06 9.59
CA ASP A 226 21.44 -8.09 10.52
C ASP A 226 20.45 -6.95 10.82
N HIS A 227 19.94 -6.29 9.78
CA HIS A 227 18.95 -5.22 9.89
C HIS A 227 18.13 -5.08 8.60
N ILE A 228 16.99 -4.38 8.71
CA ILE A 228 16.10 -4.09 7.58
C ILE A 228 15.92 -2.56 7.49
N GLN A 229 15.92 -2.02 6.27
CA GLN A 229 15.60 -0.63 5.99
C GLN A 229 14.42 -0.57 5.00
N ILE A 230 13.38 0.19 5.34
CA ILE A 230 12.26 0.52 4.45
C ILE A 230 12.27 2.03 4.28
N ASP A 231 12.61 2.47 3.07
CA ASP A 231 12.93 3.85 2.77
C ASP A 231 12.08 4.35 1.59
N ILE A 232 11.21 5.31 1.88
CA ILE A 232 10.21 5.85 0.94
C ILE A 232 10.29 7.40 0.96
N PRO A 233 11.41 7.99 0.54
CA PRO A 233 11.54 9.44 0.38
C PRO A 233 10.74 9.94 -0.82
N GLU A 234 10.27 11.19 -0.74
CA GLU A 234 9.58 11.87 -1.82
C GLU A 234 10.29 13.18 -2.16
N ALA A 235 10.62 13.36 -3.44
CA ALA A 235 11.17 14.62 -3.93
C ALA A 235 10.11 15.74 -3.99
N LEU A 236 8.83 15.37 -4.12
CA LEU A 236 7.73 16.32 -4.21
C LEU A 236 7.38 16.93 -2.84
N GLY A 237 6.84 18.14 -2.89
CA GLY A 237 6.31 18.87 -1.73
C GLY A 237 4.85 18.51 -1.43
N LEU A 238 4.21 19.37 -0.62
CA LEU A 238 2.81 19.21 -0.22
C LEU A 238 1.83 20.01 -1.07
N ASP A 239 2.32 20.96 -1.88
CA ASP A 239 1.54 21.86 -2.74
C ASP A 239 0.26 22.38 -2.04
N GLN A 240 -0.91 22.17 -2.64
CA GLN A 240 -2.20 22.62 -2.09
C GLN A 240 -2.67 21.81 -0.87
N ARG A 241 -1.99 20.71 -0.52
CA ARG A 241 -2.38 19.81 0.58
C ARG A 241 -1.71 20.16 1.91
N ALA A 242 -0.94 21.24 1.99
CA ALA A 242 -0.23 21.66 3.20
C ALA A 242 -1.16 21.78 4.42
N ASN A 243 -2.34 22.40 4.27
CA ASN A 243 -3.34 22.55 5.34
C ASN A 243 -3.88 21.20 5.85
N PHE A 244 -4.11 20.22 4.97
CA PHE A 244 -4.51 18.88 5.39
C PHE A 244 -3.36 18.17 6.12
N TYR A 245 -2.16 18.27 5.57
CA TYR A 245 -0.96 17.63 6.09
C TYR A 245 -0.55 18.17 7.47
N GLU A 246 -0.80 19.46 7.74
CA GLU A 246 -0.50 20.11 9.02
C GLU A 246 -1.13 19.37 10.21
N SER A 247 -2.34 18.82 10.04
CA SER A 247 -3.03 18.05 11.07
C SER A 247 -2.62 16.57 11.15
N THR A 248 -1.88 16.08 10.16
CA THR A 248 -1.59 14.65 9.97
C THR A 248 -0.12 14.32 10.22
N GLY A 249 0.81 15.06 9.61
CA GLY A 249 2.24 14.78 9.64
C GLY A 249 2.65 13.50 8.88
N ALA A 250 3.95 13.31 8.71
CA ALA A 250 4.51 12.14 8.02
C ALA A 250 4.22 10.82 8.76
N TYR A 251 4.16 10.83 10.09
CA TYR A 251 3.92 9.61 10.85
C TYR A 251 2.55 9.00 10.55
N LYS A 252 1.48 9.80 10.65
CA LYS A 252 0.12 9.32 10.42
C LYS A 252 -0.18 9.10 8.94
N ASP A 253 0.36 9.95 8.05
CA ASP A 253 0.06 9.86 6.61
C ASP A 253 0.77 8.69 5.93
N MET A 254 1.99 8.37 6.36
CA MET A 254 2.87 7.40 5.69
C MET A 254 3.26 6.21 6.56
N VAL A 255 3.64 6.42 7.83
CA VAL A 255 4.19 5.33 8.65
C VAL A 255 3.11 4.35 9.10
N VAL A 256 2.07 4.86 9.77
CA VAL A 256 0.98 4.04 10.33
C VAL A 256 0.19 3.34 9.23
N THR A 257 -0.03 4.04 8.12
CA THR A 257 -0.84 3.60 6.99
C THR A 257 -0.09 2.70 6.03
N HIS A 258 1.16 3.01 5.66
CA HIS A 258 1.88 2.35 4.57
C HIS A 258 3.12 1.59 5.03
N LEU A 259 4.07 2.25 5.70
CA LEU A 259 5.37 1.61 5.99
C LEU A 259 5.24 0.43 6.95
N PHE A 260 4.31 0.49 7.92
CA PHE A 260 4.02 -0.67 8.77
C PHE A 260 3.40 -1.83 7.99
N GLN A 261 2.56 -1.54 6.99
CA GLN A 261 1.99 -2.58 6.15
C GLN A 261 3.06 -3.26 5.30
N VAL A 262 3.92 -2.49 4.64
CA VAL A 262 5.08 -3.02 3.89
C VAL A 262 6.00 -3.83 4.81
N MET A 263 6.28 -3.32 6.01
CA MET A 263 7.06 -4.04 7.02
C MET A 263 6.43 -5.40 7.35
N ALA A 264 5.11 -5.47 7.54
CA ALA A 264 4.43 -6.73 7.82
C ALA A 264 4.63 -7.77 6.72
N PHE A 265 4.55 -7.39 5.44
CA PHE A 265 4.84 -8.31 4.32
C PHE A 265 6.28 -8.83 4.34
N VAL A 266 7.23 -7.98 4.72
CA VAL A 266 8.65 -8.35 4.83
C VAL A 266 8.89 -9.32 5.98
N VAL A 267 8.20 -9.16 7.12
CA VAL A 267 8.55 -9.85 8.37
C VAL A 267 7.53 -10.88 8.87
N MET A 268 6.35 -11.01 8.26
CA MET A 268 5.36 -12.00 8.67
C MET A 268 5.86 -13.44 8.50
N GLU A 269 5.33 -14.38 9.26
CA GLU A 269 5.61 -15.80 9.08
C GLU A 269 5.01 -16.31 7.76
N PRO A 270 5.47 -17.48 7.24
CA PRO A 270 4.81 -18.12 6.10
C PRO A 270 3.33 -18.42 6.44
N PRO A 271 2.37 -17.85 5.69
CA PRO A 271 0.97 -18.14 5.91
C PRO A 271 0.67 -19.60 5.53
N THR A 272 -0.37 -20.19 6.14
CA THR A 272 -0.77 -21.57 5.84
C THR A 272 -1.25 -21.75 4.40
N ALA A 273 -1.71 -20.68 3.76
CA ALA A 273 -2.05 -20.60 2.34
C ALA A 273 -1.94 -19.13 1.87
N LEU A 274 -1.81 -18.94 0.55
CA LEU A 274 -1.92 -17.60 -0.07
C LEU A 274 -3.40 -17.23 -0.25
N GLU A 275 -4.11 -17.16 0.87
CA GLU A 275 -5.51 -16.71 0.93
C GLU A 275 -5.65 -15.52 1.88
N PRO A 276 -6.69 -14.68 1.71
CA PRO A 276 -6.79 -13.40 2.42
C PRO A 276 -6.68 -13.54 3.93
N ARG A 277 -7.44 -14.49 4.50
CA ARG A 277 -7.47 -14.71 5.94
C ARG A 277 -6.11 -15.12 6.50
N ALA A 278 -5.44 -16.07 5.86
CA ALA A 278 -4.15 -16.56 6.34
C ALA A 278 -3.08 -15.45 6.29
N ILE A 279 -3.08 -14.62 5.24
CA ILE A 279 -2.18 -13.47 5.13
C ILE A 279 -2.50 -12.42 6.20
N SER A 280 -3.78 -12.05 6.39
CA SER A 280 -4.19 -11.10 7.43
C SER A 280 -3.83 -11.60 8.84
N GLU A 281 -3.98 -12.89 9.12
CA GLU A 281 -3.59 -13.48 10.41
C GLU A 281 -2.09 -13.33 10.67
N GLU A 282 -1.23 -13.58 9.67
CA GLU A 282 0.22 -13.41 9.83
C GLU A 282 0.63 -11.93 9.92
N LYS A 283 -0.02 -11.02 9.18
CA LYS A 283 0.18 -9.56 9.33
C LYS A 283 -0.19 -9.11 10.74
N ASN A 284 -1.36 -9.50 11.26
CA ASN A 284 -1.81 -9.11 12.59
C ASN A 284 -0.91 -9.68 13.69
N LYS A 285 -0.32 -10.88 13.50
CA LYS A 285 0.71 -11.40 14.43
C LYS A 285 1.95 -10.50 14.49
N VAL A 286 2.38 -9.93 13.35
CA VAL A 286 3.48 -8.96 13.34
C VAL A 286 3.12 -7.73 14.17
N PHE A 287 1.95 -7.14 13.94
CA PHE A 287 1.53 -5.93 14.66
C PHE A 287 1.38 -6.15 16.17
N ARG A 288 0.79 -7.28 16.58
CA ARG A 288 0.72 -7.66 18.00
C ARG A 288 2.10 -7.80 18.63
N SER A 289 3.08 -8.32 17.88
CA SER A 289 4.47 -8.52 18.31
C SER A 289 5.33 -7.26 18.14
N MET A 290 4.81 -6.18 17.56
CA MET A 290 5.55 -4.94 17.40
C MET A 290 5.77 -4.30 18.77
N LEU A 291 7.01 -3.90 19.08
CA LEU A 291 7.31 -3.13 20.29
C LEU A 291 6.70 -1.72 20.18
N PRO A 292 6.29 -1.10 21.31
CA PRO A 292 5.84 0.29 21.31
C PRO A 292 6.87 1.24 20.68
N VAL A 293 6.40 2.19 19.87
CA VAL A 293 7.23 3.18 19.20
C VAL A 293 7.64 4.24 20.21
N LYS A 294 8.82 4.06 20.79
CA LYS A 294 9.37 4.99 21.78
C LYS A 294 9.86 6.29 21.11
N PRO A 295 9.54 7.48 21.66
CA PRO A 295 10.07 8.76 21.17
C PRO A 295 11.59 8.79 20.98
N SER A 296 12.35 8.11 21.84
CA SER A 296 13.82 8.01 21.75
C SER A 296 14.33 7.30 20.50
N ASN A 297 13.48 6.50 19.85
CA ASN A 297 13.79 5.75 18.63
C ASN A 297 13.22 6.45 17.39
N VAL A 298 12.87 7.74 17.49
CA VAL A 298 12.25 8.50 16.41
C VAL A 298 12.99 9.82 16.18
N VAL A 299 13.21 10.15 14.92
CA VAL A 299 13.67 11.45 14.47
C VAL A 299 12.58 12.07 13.61
N ARG A 300 12.00 13.17 14.11
CA ARG A 300 11.06 14.02 13.37
C ARG A 300 11.82 15.15 12.69
N GLY A 301 11.44 15.46 11.46
CA GLY A 301 12.05 16.53 10.68
C GLY A 301 11.01 17.41 9.99
N GLN A 302 11.36 18.67 9.76
CA GLN A 302 10.53 19.63 9.04
C GLN A 302 11.41 20.37 8.01
N TYR A 303 11.04 20.38 6.73
CA TYR A 303 11.88 21.06 5.74
C TYR A 303 11.85 22.57 5.93
N SER A 304 12.98 23.23 5.65
CA SER A 304 13.07 24.69 5.67
C SER A 304 12.02 25.32 4.76
N GLY A 305 11.22 26.25 5.27
CA GLY A 305 10.13 26.92 4.56
C GLY A 305 8.74 26.30 4.73
N TYR A 306 8.58 25.18 5.45
CA TYR A 306 7.24 24.59 5.66
C TYR A 306 6.26 25.55 6.36
N ARG A 307 6.73 26.27 7.38
CA ARG A 307 5.94 27.28 8.13
C ARG A 307 5.55 28.51 7.31
N GLU A 308 6.09 28.65 6.09
CA GLU A 308 5.74 29.71 5.14
C GLU A 308 4.66 29.26 4.16
N GLU A 309 4.30 27.97 4.14
CA GLU A 309 3.26 27.44 3.26
C GLU A 309 1.86 27.87 3.73
N ASN A 310 0.96 28.06 2.75
CA ASN A 310 -0.39 28.52 3.03
C ASN A 310 -1.16 27.49 3.86
N GLY A 311 -1.75 27.94 4.98
CA GLY A 311 -2.50 27.08 5.90
C GLY A 311 -1.64 26.36 6.95
N VAL A 312 -0.34 26.64 7.04
CA VAL A 312 0.55 26.09 8.08
C VAL A 312 0.75 27.10 9.21
N ALA A 313 0.76 26.64 10.46
CA ALA A 313 1.00 27.51 11.61
C ALA A 313 2.46 27.99 11.67
N LYS A 314 2.70 29.24 12.08
CA LYS A 314 4.05 29.82 12.16
C LYS A 314 4.94 29.15 13.20
N ASP A 315 4.33 28.54 14.20
CA ASP A 315 4.95 27.78 15.28
C ASP A 315 4.76 26.25 15.11
N SER A 316 4.32 25.80 13.93
CA SER A 316 4.09 24.38 13.64
C SER A 316 5.27 23.51 13.99
N ASP A 317 5.01 22.49 14.80
CA ASP A 317 5.92 21.37 15.09
C ASP A 317 5.50 20.12 14.30
N THR A 318 4.72 20.23 13.21
CA THR A 318 4.33 19.07 12.39
C THR A 318 5.51 18.57 11.55
N GLU A 319 5.76 17.26 11.56
CA GLU A 319 6.86 16.67 10.81
C GLU A 319 6.51 16.43 9.34
N THR A 320 7.38 16.89 8.44
CA THR A 320 7.35 16.59 7.00
C THR A 320 8.31 15.44 6.64
N PHE A 321 9.07 14.97 7.62
CA PHE A 321 10.01 13.87 7.55
C PHE A 321 9.96 13.07 8.85
N ILE A 322 10.05 11.75 8.75
CA ILE A 322 10.23 10.91 9.92
C ILE A 322 11.14 9.72 9.62
N ALA A 323 12.01 9.41 10.56
CA ALA A 323 12.75 8.16 10.60
C ALA A 323 12.59 7.51 11.98
N LEU A 324 12.41 6.20 12.01
CA LEU A 324 12.21 5.46 13.26
C LEU A 324 12.85 4.08 13.24
N LYS A 325 13.21 3.60 14.43
CA LYS A 325 13.64 2.22 14.68
C LYS A 325 12.50 1.45 15.35
N VAL A 326 12.11 0.36 14.72
CA VAL A 326 11.06 -0.57 15.16
C VAL A 326 11.70 -1.91 15.48
N GLY A 327 11.12 -2.63 16.44
CA GLY A 327 11.48 -4.01 16.76
C GLY A 327 10.25 -4.90 16.80
N ILE A 328 10.40 -6.15 16.39
CA ILE A 328 9.37 -7.19 16.48
C ILE A 328 9.82 -8.21 17.52
N ASP A 329 9.04 -8.33 18.60
CA ASP A 329 9.29 -9.24 19.71
C ASP A 329 8.70 -10.62 19.42
N ASN A 330 9.37 -11.36 18.53
CA ASN A 330 9.07 -12.76 18.26
C ASN A 330 10.35 -13.56 17.99
N TRP A 331 10.23 -14.89 17.91
CA TRP A 331 11.40 -15.76 17.74
C TRP A 331 12.21 -15.50 16.47
N ARG A 332 11.55 -15.12 15.37
CA ARG A 332 12.22 -14.90 14.09
C ARG A 332 13.01 -13.59 14.06
N TRP A 333 12.52 -12.55 14.73
CA TRP A 333 13.03 -11.17 14.58
C TRP A 333 13.61 -10.55 15.85
N ALA A 334 13.56 -11.23 16.99
CA ALA A 334 14.10 -10.72 18.25
C ALA A 334 15.54 -10.19 18.08
N GLY A 335 15.71 -8.89 18.35
CA GLY A 335 17.00 -8.19 18.27
C GLY A 335 17.41 -7.69 16.88
N VAL A 336 16.64 -7.96 15.83
CA VAL A 336 16.87 -7.38 14.49
C VAL A 336 16.20 -6.00 14.42
N PRO A 337 16.96 -4.90 14.26
CA PRO A 337 16.36 -3.58 14.10
C PRO A 337 15.77 -3.41 12.70
N ILE A 338 14.58 -2.81 12.66
CA ILE A 338 13.90 -2.41 11.42
C ILE A 338 13.85 -0.89 11.39
N TYR A 339 14.44 -0.30 10.36
CA TYR A 339 14.48 1.14 10.17
C TYR A 339 13.47 1.57 9.11
N LEU A 340 12.61 2.51 9.46
CA LEU A 340 11.61 3.08 8.56
C LEU A 340 11.96 4.55 8.32
N ARG A 341 11.89 5.02 7.08
CA ARG A 341 12.15 6.44 6.73
C ARG A 341 11.27 6.90 5.58
N THR A 342 10.72 8.11 5.73
CA THR A 342 9.90 8.78 4.71
C THR A 342 9.94 10.29 4.94
N GLY A 343 9.69 11.07 3.90
CA GLY A 343 9.61 12.52 4.01
C GLY A 343 9.44 13.22 2.68
N LYS A 344 9.04 14.49 2.75
CA LYS A 344 8.78 15.37 1.59
C LYS A 344 10.00 16.24 1.26
N LYS A 345 10.06 16.73 0.02
CA LYS A 345 11.16 17.56 -0.50
C LYS A 345 12.55 16.97 -0.17
N MET A 346 12.67 15.65 -0.24
CA MET A 346 13.94 14.95 -0.05
C MET A 346 14.76 14.98 -1.34
N ALA A 347 16.03 14.56 -1.25
CA ALA A 347 16.97 14.57 -2.37
C ALA A 347 16.47 13.85 -3.64
N GLU A 348 15.77 12.73 -3.46
CA GLU A 348 15.24 11.92 -4.56
C GLU A 348 13.99 11.16 -4.11
N GLY A 349 13.06 10.91 -5.04
CA GLY A 349 11.89 10.08 -4.81
C GLY A 349 12.18 8.63 -5.14
N ILE A 350 12.18 7.74 -4.15
CA ILE A 350 12.40 6.30 -4.35
C ILE A 350 11.60 5.49 -3.33
N ARG A 351 11.41 4.18 -3.58
CA ARG A 351 10.63 3.31 -2.69
C ARG A 351 11.33 1.96 -2.56
N ILE A 352 12.15 1.81 -1.52
CA ILE A 352 13.05 0.67 -1.41
C ILE A 352 12.88 -0.05 -0.09
N ILE A 353 12.96 -1.39 -0.17
CA ILE A 353 13.25 -2.25 0.97
C ILE A 353 14.68 -2.77 0.80
N SER A 354 15.54 -2.62 1.81
CA SER A 354 16.89 -3.19 1.84
C SER A 354 17.04 -4.09 3.06
N ILE A 355 17.38 -5.35 2.83
CA ILE A 355 17.60 -6.37 3.85
C ILE A 355 19.10 -6.66 3.86
N ALA A 356 19.76 -6.32 4.97
CA ALA A 356 21.18 -6.57 5.15
C ALA A 356 21.39 -7.91 5.86
N PHE A 357 22.27 -8.75 5.30
CA PHE A 357 22.65 -10.02 5.90
C PHE A 357 23.87 -9.86 6.81
N LYS A 358 23.99 -10.70 7.82
CA LYS A 358 25.16 -10.79 8.69
C LYS A 358 26.37 -11.22 7.88
N GLU A 359 27.50 -10.60 8.15
CA GLU A 359 28.77 -11.02 7.57
C GLU A 359 29.19 -12.39 8.10
N ALA A 360 30.05 -13.08 7.33
CA ALA A 360 30.61 -14.34 7.75
C ALA A 360 31.37 -14.16 9.09
N PRO A 361 31.18 -15.06 10.07
CA PRO A 361 31.68 -14.87 11.43
C PRO A 361 33.21 -14.83 11.53
N ARG A 362 33.91 -15.37 10.52
CA ARG A 362 35.36 -15.25 10.38
C ARG A 362 35.73 -15.07 8.91
N THR A 363 36.67 -14.18 8.66
CA THR A 363 37.34 -14.09 7.37
C THR A 363 38.52 -15.06 7.30
N MET A 364 38.58 -15.84 6.23
CA MET A 364 39.75 -16.63 5.84
C MET A 364 40.59 -15.94 4.76
N PHE A 365 40.17 -14.75 4.31
CA PHE A 365 40.82 -14.03 3.23
C PHE A 365 42.03 -13.24 3.74
N PRO A 366 43.10 -13.11 2.94
CA PRO A 366 44.29 -12.35 3.34
C PRO A 366 43.97 -10.90 3.72
N PRO A 367 44.79 -10.27 4.58
CA PRO A 367 44.74 -8.82 4.80
C PRO A 367 44.80 -8.05 3.47
N GLY A 368 43.96 -7.02 3.33
CA GLY A 368 43.88 -6.23 2.09
C GLY A 368 43.11 -6.91 0.94
N SER A 369 42.44 -8.04 1.18
CA SER A 369 41.55 -8.70 0.20
C SER A 369 40.29 -7.89 -0.13
N GLY A 370 39.90 -6.93 0.70
CA GLY A 370 38.67 -6.14 0.50
C GLY A 370 37.40 -6.80 1.06
N VAL A 371 37.49 -7.97 1.68
CA VAL A 371 36.35 -8.56 2.38
C VAL A 371 35.91 -7.67 3.53
N GLY A 372 34.59 -7.45 3.67
CA GLY A 372 34.01 -6.59 4.70
C GLY A 372 34.21 -5.08 4.50
N THR A 373 35.02 -4.63 3.53
CA THR A 373 35.30 -3.19 3.36
C THR A 373 34.15 -2.42 2.73
N GLN A 374 33.20 -3.11 2.08
CA GLN A 374 32.03 -2.53 1.43
C GLN A 374 30.71 -2.95 2.12
N GLY A 375 30.81 -3.38 3.39
CA GLY A 375 29.66 -3.77 4.21
C GLY A 375 29.01 -5.10 3.81
N PRO A 376 27.85 -5.41 4.43
CA PRO A 376 27.18 -6.70 4.33
C PRO A 376 26.56 -6.97 2.97
N ASP A 377 26.18 -8.22 2.73
CA ASP A 377 25.36 -8.60 1.58
C ASP A 377 23.96 -7.98 1.73
N HIS A 378 23.37 -7.54 0.62
CA HIS A 378 22.05 -6.92 0.66
C HIS A 378 21.13 -7.49 -0.40
N LEU A 379 19.90 -7.81 0.02
CA LEU A 379 18.77 -8.01 -0.87
C LEU A 379 17.92 -6.74 -0.88
N THR A 380 17.65 -6.21 -2.06
CA THR A 380 16.92 -4.97 -2.26
C THR A 380 15.71 -5.19 -3.15
N PHE A 381 14.56 -4.70 -2.71
CA PHE A 381 13.35 -4.59 -3.54
C PHE A 381 13.09 -3.13 -3.86
N ASP A 382 12.84 -2.84 -5.13
CA ASP A 382 12.29 -1.58 -5.62
C ASP A 382 10.76 -1.73 -5.78
N LEU A 383 10.02 -0.89 -5.07
CA LEU A 383 8.56 -0.86 -5.04
C LEU A 383 7.95 0.12 -6.05
N ALA A 384 8.75 0.63 -6.98
CA ALA A 384 8.24 1.28 -8.17
C ALA A 384 7.42 0.29 -9.04
N ASP A 385 6.63 0.84 -9.96
CA ASP A 385 5.71 0.03 -10.78
C ASP A 385 6.46 -0.95 -11.69
N ASN A 386 7.70 -0.62 -12.05
CA ASN A 386 8.65 -1.54 -12.67
C ASN A 386 9.44 -2.26 -11.56
N SER A 387 8.87 -3.33 -11.00
CA SER A 387 9.49 -4.03 -9.87
C SER A 387 10.89 -4.52 -10.23
N LYS A 388 11.87 -4.18 -9.40
CA LYS A 388 13.26 -4.61 -9.55
C LYS A 388 13.75 -5.23 -8.26
N VAL A 389 14.53 -6.30 -8.39
CA VAL A 389 15.18 -6.96 -7.25
C VAL A 389 16.68 -6.98 -7.50
N SER A 390 17.48 -6.67 -6.48
CA SER A 390 18.93 -6.83 -6.56
C SER A 390 19.52 -7.52 -5.34
N LEU A 391 20.53 -8.35 -5.58
CA LEU A 391 21.32 -9.02 -4.56
C LEU A 391 22.78 -8.60 -4.70
N SER A 392 23.35 -7.97 -3.67
CA SER A 392 24.77 -7.63 -3.62
C SER A 392 25.55 -8.60 -2.75
N PHE A 393 26.68 -9.10 -3.27
CA PHE A 393 27.55 -10.07 -2.60
C PHE A 393 29.02 -9.89 -2.97
N TYR A 394 29.95 -10.44 -2.19
CA TYR A 394 31.37 -10.40 -2.54
C TYR A 394 31.73 -11.46 -3.59
N GLY A 395 32.43 -11.03 -4.65
CA GLY A 395 32.99 -11.92 -5.67
C GLY A 395 34.47 -11.64 -5.92
N LYS A 396 35.20 -12.65 -6.39
CA LYS A 396 36.62 -12.50 -6.72
C LYS A 396 36.78 -11.54 -7.91
N ARG A 397 37.57 -10.48 -7.72
CA ARG A 397 38.02 -9.60 -8.81
C ARG A 397 38.85 -10.42 -9.81
N PRO A 398 38.51 -10.42 -11.12
CA PRO A 398 39.35 -11.06 -12.13
C PRO A 398 40.77 -10.51 -12.10
N GLY A 399 41.76 -11.40 -12.09
CA GLY A 399 43.18 -11.05 -11.99
C GLY A 399 43.96 -11.89 -10.98
N PRO A 400 45.26 -11.56 -10.77
CA PRO A 400 46.12 -12.24 -9.81
C PRO A 400 45.78 -11.86 -8.36
N GLY A 401 46.00 -12.81 -7.46
CA GLY A 401 45.73 -12.65 -6.02
C GLY A 401 44.27 -12.93 -5.64
N MET A 402 43.97 -12.68 -4.36
CA MET A 402 42.64 -12.89 -3.77
C MET A 402 42.08 -11.54 -3.31
N LYS A 403 41.67 -10.73 -4.29
CA LYS A 403 40.93 -9.48 -4.07
C LYS A 403 39.45 -9.71 -4.36
N LEU A 404 38.60 -9.19 -3.51
CA LEU A 404 37.15 -9.27 -3.63
C LEU A 404 36.58 -7.88 -3.90
N ASP A 405 35.53 -7.85 -4.72
CA ASP A 405 34.68 -6.68 -4.95
C ASP A 405 33.24 -7.03 -4.63
N LYS A 406 32.43 -6.00 -4.30
CA LYS A 406 30.99 -6.17 -4.24
C LYS A 406 30.45 -6.27 -5.67
N LEU A 407 29.88 -7.42 -5.98
CA LEU A 407 29.12 -7.66 -7.20
C LEU A 407 27.64 -7.48 -6.92
N SER A 408 26.86 -7.21 -7.97
CA SER A 408 25.41 -7.05 -7.91
C SER A 408 24.75 -7.88 -9.01
N MET A 409 23.78 -8.70 -8.63
CA MET A 409 22.83 -9.33 -9.54
C MET A 409 21.53 -8.54 -9.51
N GLN A 410 20.97 -8.24 -10.69
CA GLN A 410 19.79 -7.39 -10.86
C GLN A 410 18.77 -8.13 -11.72
N PHE A 411 17.51 -8.10 -11.31
CA PHE A 411 16.36 -8.68 -12.02
C PHE A 411 15.33 -7.58 -12.25
N SER A 412 14.79 -7.47 -13.46
CA SER A 412 13.77 -6.48 -13.84
C SER A 412 12.59 -7.17 -14.51
N SER A 413 11.36 -6.85 -14.08
CA SER A 413 10.14 -7.42 -14.67
C SER A 413 9.84 -6.92 -16.08
N GLN A 414 10.49 -5.84 -16.56
CA GLN A 414 10.29 -5.29 -17.90
C GLN A 414 10.78 -6.20 -19.04
N GLU A 415 11.55 -7.25 -18.73
CA GLU A 415 12.06 -8.20 -19.73
C GLU A 415 11.03 -9.30 -20.10
N ILE A 416 9.77 -9.20 -19.61
CA ILE A 416 8.71 -10.18 -19.84
C ILE A 416 7.59 -9.51 -20.67
N ASP A 417 7.35 -10.00 -21.89
CA ASP A 417 6.45 -9.45 -22.93
C ASP A 417 4.94 -9.35 -22.56
N THR A 418 4.54 -9.62 -21.31
CA THR A 418 3.12 -9.66 -20.86
C THR A 418 2.67 -8.39 -20.11
N VAL A 419 3.28 -7.23 -20.38
CA VAL A 419 3.03 -5.98 -19.64
C VAL A 419 1.62 -5.41 -19.84
N ALA A 420 0.85 -5.90 -20.82
CA ALA A 420 -0.48 -5.39 -21.16
C ALA A 420 -1.57 -5.67 -20.10
N ASP A 421 -1.37 -6.64 -19.19
CA ASP A 421 -2.37 -7.07 -18.20
C ASP A 421 -2.09 -6.57 -16.77
N VAL A 422 -1.15 -5.61 -16.59
CA VAL A 422 -0.80 -5.10 -15.26
C VAL A 422 -1.81 -4.04 -14.83
N LEU A 423 -2.69 -4.41 -13.89
CA LEU A 423 -3.63 -3.49 -13.25
C LEU A 423 -2.90 -2.39 -12.47
N GLU A 424 -3.41 -1.15 -12.54
CA GLU A 424 -3.02 -0.10 -11.59
C GLU A 424 -3.54 -0.44 -10.19
N ALA A 425 -2.93 0.16 -9.16
CA ALA A 425 -3.26 -0.15 -7.77
C ALA A 425 -4.76 -0.01 -7.46
N TYR A 426 -5.45 1.02 -7.97
CA TYR A 426 -6.89 1.20 -7.72
C TYR A 426 -7.75 0.22 -8.51
N GLU A 427 -7.41 -0.05 -9.77
CA GLU A 427 -8.10 -1.05 -10.60
C GLU A 427 -8.09 -2.42 -9.92
N ARG A 428 -6.91 -2.81 -9.43
CA ARG A 428 -6.72 -4.04 -8.69
C ARG A 428 -7.53 -4.07 -7.40
N LEU A 429 -7.44 -3.03 -6.58
CA LEU A 429 -8.15 -2.99 -5.29
C LEU A 429 -9.67 -3.02 -5.48
N ILE A 430 -10.21 -2.35 -6.51
CA ILE A 430 -11.64 -2.43 -6.83
C ILE A 430 -12.02 -3.87 -7.18
N LEU A 431 -11.25 -4.52 -8.05
CA LEU A 431 -11.51 -5.91 -8.47
C LEU A 431 -11.39 -6.90 -7.31
N ASP A 432 -10.38 -6.74 -6.45
CA ASP A 432 -10.20 -7.57 -5.25
C ASP A 432 -11.36 -7.38 -4.26
N ALA A 433 -11.87 -6.15 -4.11
CA ALA A 433 -13.07 -5.90 -3.32
C ALA A 433 -14.33 -6.54 -3.93
N MET A 434 -14.50 -6.57 -5.25
CA MET A 434 -15.56 -7.33 -5.94
C MET A 434 -15.41 -8.85 -5.77
N ARG A 435 -14.19 -9.36 -5.62
CA ARG A 435 -13.92 -10.77 -5.30
C ARG A 435 -14.19 -11.08 -3.83
N GLY A 436 -14.05 -10.09 -2.96
CA GLY A 436 -14.04 -10.29 -1.52
C GLY A 436 -12.67 -10.73 -1.02
N ASP A 437 -11.62 -10.43 -1.79
CA ASP A 437 -10.24 -10.70 -1.46
C ASP A 437 -9.71 -9.59 -0.54
N HIS A 438 -9.48 -9.94 0.72
CA HIS A 438 -8.97 -9.05 1.77
C HIS A 438 -7.43 -8.97 1.83
N THR A 439 -6.70 -9.63 0.93
CA THR A 439 -5.23 -9.80 1.02
C THR A 439 -4.49 -8.45 1.12
N LEU A 440 -4.98 -7.45 0.38
CA LEU A 440 -4.36 -6.12 0.28
C LEU A 440 -5.07 -5.06 1.12
N PHE A 441 -5.99 -5.47 1.99
CA PHE A 441 -6.79 -4.59 2.82
C PHE A 441 -6.39 -4.69 4.29
N ASN A 442 -6.65 -3.59 5.00
CA ASN A 442 -6.35 -3.50 6.42
C ASN A 442 -7.56 -3.93 7.26
N THR A 443 -7.29 -4.67 8.33
CA THR A 443 -8.32 -5.08 9.30
C THR A 443 -8.44 -4.05 10.42
N ALA A 444 -9.62 -4.00 11.05
CA ALA A 444 -9.85 -3.18 12.26
C ALA A 444 -8.79 -3.48 13.34
N GLU A 445 -8.61 -4.78 13.64
CA GLU A 445 -7.64 -5.26 14.64
C GLU A 445 -6.22 -4.80 14.31
N GLY A 446 -5.79 -4.92 13.05
CA GLY A 446 -4.45 -4.52 12.63
C GLY A 446 -4.22 -3.03 12.81
N ILE A 447 -5.19 -2.19 12.39
CA ILE A 447 -5.10 -0.73 12.52
C ILE A 447 -5.09 -0.30 13.99
N GLU A 448 -5.98 -0.87 14.81
CA GLU A 448 -6.04 -0.55 16.24
C GLU A 448 -4.74 -0.94 16.96
N SER A 449 -4.18 -2.11 16.64
CA SER A 449 -2.88 -2.53 17.19
C SER A 449 -1.75 -1.56 16.81
N LEU A 450 -1.73 -1.06 15.58
CA LEU A 450 -0.73 -0.06 15.16
C LEU A 450 -0.88 1.26 15.93
N TRP A 451 -2.11 1.73 16.15
CA TRP A 451 -2.36 2.92 16.95
C TRP A 451 -2.01 2.73 18.42
N GLU A 452 -2.34 1.58 19.01
CA GLU A 452 -1.95 1.22 20.37
C GLU A 452 -0.42 1.30 20.55
N ARG A 453 0.34 0.73 19.61
CA ARG A 453 1.81 0.77 19.65
C ARG A 453 2.41 2.16 19.35
N SER A 454 1.60 3.08 18.84
CA SER A 454 2.01 4.45 18.53
C SER A 454 1.79 5.43 19.68
N GLN A 455 1.07 5.05 20.72
CA GLN A 455 0.57 5.96 21.76
C GLN A 455 1.69 6.81 22.39
N ASP A 456 2.79 6.18 22.83
CA ASP A 456 3.92 6.89 23.44
C ASP A 456 4.50 7.99 22.53
N LEU A 457 4.57 7.76 21.22
CA LEU A 457 5.06 8.76 20.27
C LEU A 457 4.06 9.90 20.07
N LEU A 458 2.76 9.60 20.07
CA LEU A 458 1.71 10.60 19.89
C LEU A 458 1.59 11.51 21.12
N ASP A 459 1.80 10.96 22.33
CA ASP A 459 1.71 11.71 23.58
C ASP A 459 2.95 12.58 23.83
N GLU A 460 4.14 12.07 23.52
CA GLU A 460 5.42 12.77 23.75
C GLU A 460 6.30 12.79 22.49
N PRO A 461 5.87 13.45 21.40
CA PRO A 461 6.65 13.50 20.17
C PRO A 461 7.95 14.29 20.38
N PRO A 462 9.11 13.81 19.90
CA PRO A 462 10.33 14.59 19.94
C PRO A 462 10.19 15.83 19.03
N PRO A 463 10.82 16.97 19.37
CA PRO A 463 10.69 18.20 18.58
C PRO A 463 11.22 18.01 17.16
N VAL A 464 10.61 18.70 16.19
CA VAL A 464 11.07 18.60 14.80
C VAL A 464 12.46 19.21 14.62
N LYS A 465 13.28 18.55 13.81
CA LYS A 465 14.59 19.07 13.39
C LYS A 465 14.50 19.62 11.98
N VAL A 466 14.95 20.85 11.78
CA VAL A 466 14.93 21.47 10.45
C VAL A 466 15.93 20.75 9.54
N TYR A 467 15.52 20.49 8.29
CA TYR A 467 16.42 20.03 7.22
C TYR A 467 16.25 20.86 5.95
N GLN A 468 17.30 20.92 5.13
CA GLN A 468 17.26 21.64 3.87
C GLN A 468 16.51 20.84 2.80
N GLN A 469 15.75 21.52 1.96
CA GLN A 469 15.08 20.87 0.83
C GLN A 469 16.12 20.24 -0.11
N GLY A 470 15.80 19.07 -0.67
CA GLY A 470 16.73 18.31 -1.51
C GLY A 470 17.82 17.55 -0.73
N THR A 471 17.73 17.46 0.60
CA THR A 471 18.63 16.62 1.41
C THR A 471 17.96 15.32 1.87
N TRP A 472 18.71 14.44 2.53
CA TRP A 472 18.25 13.13 3.01
C TRP A 472 17.60 13.17 4.40
N GLY A 473 17.19 14.36 4.86
CA GLY A 473 16.63 14.60 6.17
C GLY A 473 17.66 15.15 7.18
N PRO A 474 17.28 15.30 8.46
CA PRO A 474 18.15 15.88 9.49
C PRO A 474 19.35 14.97 9.84
N ASN A 475 20.50 15.55 10.20
CA ASN A 475 21.70 14.79 10.58
C ASN A 475 21.50 13.80 11.74
N ALA A 476 20.49 14.02 12.59
CA ALA A 476 20.18 13.13 13.70
C ALA A 476 19.83 11.69 13.28
N ILE A 477 19.42 11.48 12.02
CA ILE A 477 19.11 10.15 11.49
C ILE A 477 20.33 9.21 11.49
N HIS A 478 21.55 9.75 11.46
CA HIS A 478 22.77 8.95 11.50
C HIS A 478 22.99 8.32 12.88
N GLN A 479 22.62 9.02 13.96
CA GLN A 479 22.68 8.47 15.31
C GLN A 479 21.61 7.38 15.52
N LEU A 480 20.44 7.55 14.91
CA LEU A 480 19.33 6.59 15.00
C LEU A 480 19.72 5.21 14.44
N ILE A 481 20.43 5.18 13.31
CA ILE A 481 20.77 3.95 12.60
C ILE A 481 22.13 3.36 12.99
N ALA A 482 22.95 4.10 13.75
CA ALA A 482 24.26 3.64 14.20
C ALA A 482 24.18 2.29 14.94
N PRO A 483 25.15 1.37 14.73
CA PRO A 483 26.39 1.54 13.96
C PRO A 483 26.23 1.35 12.44
N HIS A 484 25.01 1.11 11.94
CA HIS A 484 24.74 0.99 10.52
C HIS A 484 24.63 2.37 9.85
N ALA A 485 24.39 2.37 8.53
CA ALA A 485 24.17 3.58 7.75
C ALA A 485 22.96 3.42 6.82
N TRP A 486 22.28 4.53 6.54
CA TRP A 486 21.21 4.57 5.55
C TRP A 486 21.78 4.28 4.18
N ARG A 487 21.21 3.30 3.48
CA ARG A 487 21.69 2.91 2.16
C ARG A 487 21.01 3.75 1.08
N LEU A 488 21.73 4.70 0.51
CA LEU A 488 21.17 5.69 -0.42
C LEU A 488 21.14 5.15 -1.87
N PRO A 489 20.37 5.79 -2.79
CA PRO A 489 20.24 5.32 -4.17
C PRO A 489 21.53 5.38 -4.99
N PHE A 490 22.36 6.42 -4.81
CA PHE A 490 23.61 6.59 -5.57
C PHE A 490 24.68 5.54 -5.27
N GLU A 491 24.53 4.76 -4.19
CA GLU A 491 25.37 3.61 -3.89
C GLU A 491 24.97 2.37 -4.73
N ARG A 492 24.07 2.55 -5.71
CA ARG A 492 23.41 1.52 -6.49
C ARG A 492 23.40 1.93 -7.98
N GLU A 493 24.57 1.91 -8.62
CA GLU A 493 24.61 2.07 -10.08
C GLU A 493 23.91 0.88 -10.75
N TRP A 494 22.76 1.12 -11.38
CA TRP A 494 22.04 0.14 -12.19
C TRP A 494 22.69 0.06 -13.56
N ARG A 495 22.81 -1.15 -14.11
CA ARG A 495 23.31 -1.29 -15.48
C ARG A 495 22.24 -0.80 -16.44
N GLU A 496 22.59 0.17 -17.28
CA GLU A 496 21.75 0.53 -18.43
C GLU A 496 21.67 -0.67 -19.39
N ALA A 497 20.49 -0.90 -19.97
CA ALA A 497 20.33 -1.89 -21.03
C ALA A 497 21.30 -1.52 -22.16
N LYS A 498 22.22 -2.42 -22.49
CA LYS A 498 22.99 -2.29 -23.73
C LYS A 498 22.00 -2.51 -24.87
N GLY A 499 21.65 -1.43 -25.57
CA GLY A 499 20.82 -1.45 -26.77
C GLY A 499 21.44 -2.22 -27.92
#